data_AF-A0A849PQD5-F1
#
_entry.id   AF-A0A849PQD5-F1
#
_cell.length_a   1.000
_cell.length_b   1.000
_cell.length_c   1.000
_cell.angle_alpha   90.00
_cell.angle_beta   90.00
_cell.angle_gamma   90.00
#
_symmetry.space_group_name_H-M   'P 1'
#
loop_
_entity.id
_entity.type
_entity.pdbx_description
1 polymer ?
#
loop_
_entity_poly.entity_id
_entity_poly.type
_entity_poly.pdbx_seq_one_letter_code
_entity_poly.pdbx_strand_id
1 'polypeptide(L)'
;MFVAVFKRKNISVFDEKVTENVTEKVTENQIKILESVATNPHITVVELAGIVDISERKIKENIRKLKEKGLIKRIGPDKGGHWEVVIEH
;
A
#
# COMPACT_ATOMS: atom_id res chain seq x y z
N MET A 1 -20.86 -3.67 14.24
CA MET A 1 -20.78 -2.26 13.83
C MET A 1 -19.31 -1.88 13.71
N PHE A 2 -18.75 -1.89 12.50
CA PHE A 2 -17.52 -1.15 12.20
C PHE A 2 -17.73 -0.45 10.88
N VAL A 3 -17.66 0.87 10.95
CA VAL A 3 -18.00 1.83 9.91
C VAL A 3 -16.72 2.20 9.20
N ALA A 4 -16.71 2.15 7.87
CA ALA A 4 -16.10 3.18 7.02
C ALA A 4 -16.30 2.80 5.54
N VAL A 5 -17.44 3.20 4.99
CA VAL A 5 -17.57 3.40 3.55
C VAL A 5 -16.81 4.67 3.23
N PHE A 6 -15.65 4.57 2.55
CA PHE A 6 -14.98 5.74 1.98
C PHE A 6 -14.62 5.50 0.53
N LYS A 7 -15.61 5.80 -0.33
CA LYS A 7 -15.48 5.94 -1.77
C LYS A 7 -14.67 7.21 -2.05
N ARG A 8 -13.39 7.09 -2.44
CA ARG A 8 -12.70 8.21 -3.10
C ARG A 8 -12.00 7.73 -4.36
N LYS A 9 -12.70 7.99 -5.47
CA LYS A 9 -12.24 7.84 -6.85
C LYS A 9 -11.13 8.88 -7.11
N ASN A 10 -9.89 8.41 -7.28
CA ASN A 10 -8.78 9.14 -7.92
C ASN A 10 -7.87 8.15 -8.67
N ILE A 11 -8.50 7.22 -9.42
CA ILE A 11 -7.86 6.45 -10.50
C ILE A 11 -7.70 7.42 -11.69
N SER A 12 -6.47 7.79 -12.06
CA SER A 12 -6.08 8.28 -13.41
C SER A 12 -4.67 8.89 -13.48
N VAL A 13 -4.01 9.20 -12.35
CA VAL A 13 -2.72 9.93 -12.37
C VAL A 13 -1.56 9.16 -11.72
N PHE A 14 -1.82 8.00 -11.10
CA PHE A 14 -0.77 7.20 -10.43
C PHE A 14 0.00 6.26 -11.38
N ASP A 15 -0.52 6.03 -12.59
CA ASP A 15 -0.10 4.95 -13.51
C ASP A 15 1.31 5.09 -14.12
N GLU A 16 1.83 6.30 -14.35
CA GLU A 16 2.98 6.42 -15.28
C GLU A 16 4.32 6.76 -14.60
N LYS A 17 4.32 7.51 -13.47
CA LYS A 17 5.58 8.05 -12.91
C LYS A 17 6.14 7.29 -11.71
N VAL A 18 5.30 6.49 -11.04
CA VAL A 18 5.67 5.78 -9.80
C VAL A 18 6.35 4.43 -10.09
N THR A 19 6.01 3.82 -11.22
CA THR A 19 6.51 2.51 -11.63
C THR A 19 7.99 2.53 -12.01
N GLU A 20 8.50 3.62 -12.59
CA GLU A 20 9.86 3.69 -13.12
C GLU A 20 10.96 3.72 -12.04
N ASN A 21 10.70 4.30 -10.86
CA ASN A 21 11.70 4.37 -9.77
C ASN A 21 11.64 3.20 -8.79
N VAL A 22 10.51 2.48 -8.77
CA VAL A 22 10.25 1.41 -7.81
C VAL A 22 10.72 0.04 -8.36
N THR A 23 10.65 -0.16 -9.68
CA THR A 23 10.89 -1.45 -10.38
C THR A 23 12.27 -2.06 -10.15
N GLU A 24 13.32 -1.28 -9.86
CA GLU A 24 14.66 -1.86 -9.70
C GLU A 24 14.89 -2.52 -8.33
N LYS A 25 14.03 -2.27 -7.33
CA LYS A 25 14.29 -2.72 -5.94
C LYS A 25 13.14 -3.47 -5.27
N VAL A 26 11.99 -3.69 -5.90
CA VAL A 26 10.85 -4.42 -5.30
C VAL A 26 10.35 -5.57 -6.16
N THR A 27 9.71 -6.55 -5.54
CA THR A 27 9.09 -7.70 -6.23
C THR A 27 7.69 -7.38 -6.74
N GLU A 28 7.16 -8.17 -7.69
CA GLU A 28 5.79 -8.01 -8.22
C GLU A 28 4.72 -7.93 -7.13
N ASN A 29 4.83 -8.77 -6.09
CA ASN A 29 3.91 -8.73 -4.95
C ASN A 29 4.00 -7.41 -4.15
N GLN A 30 5.19 -6.84 -4.05
CA GLN A 30 5.39 -5.55 -3.38
C GLN A 30 4.82 -4.41 -4.22
N ILE A 31 4.98 -4.46 -5.55
CA ILE A 31 4.36 -3.50 -6.48
C ILE A 31 2.84 -3.51 -6.30
N LYS A 32 2.20 -4.69 -6.34
CA LYS A 32 0.75 -4.81 -6.12
C LYS A 32 0.29 -4.25 -4.78
N ILE A 33 1.08 -4.45 -3.71
CA ILE A 33 0.78 -3.88 -2.39
C ILE A 33 0.86 -2.35 -2.45
N LEU A 34 1.90 -1.78 -3.07
CA LEU A 34 2.07 -0.34 -3.21
C LEU A 34 0.93 0.28 -4.03
N GLU A 35 0.55 -0.34 -5.15
CA GLU A 35 -0.59 0.09 -5.97
C GLU A 35 -1.90 0.05 -5.19
N SER A 36 -2.12 -1.03 -4.43
CA SER A 36 -3.33 -1.20 -3.62
C SER A 36 -3.40 -0.17 -2.49
N VAL A 37 -2.27 0.13 -1.84
CA VAL A 37 -2.15 1.16 -0.80
C VAL A 37 -2.31 2.57 -1.39
N ALA A 38 -1.73 2.83 -2.56
CA ALA A 38 -1.88 4.11 -3.25
C ALA A 38 -3.33 4.34 -3.70
N THR A 39 -3.99 3.28 -4.16
CA THR A 39 -5.41 3.29 -4.54
C THR A 39 -6.31 3.46 -3.31
N ASN A 40 -5.97 2.78 -2.21
CA ASN A 40 -6.72 2.80 -0.97
C ASN A 40 -5.77 2.93 0.24
N PRO A 41 -5.49 4.15 0.71
CA PRO A 41 -4.66 4.40 1.90
C PRO A 41 -5.20 3.74 3.18
N HIS A 42 -6.50 3.45 3.23
CA HIS A 42 -7.15 2.80 4.37
C HIS A 42 -7.20 1.27 4.25
N ILE A 43 -6.55 0.71 3.23
CA ILE A 43 -6.59 -0.73 2.99
C ILE A 43 -6.03 -1.52 4.17
N THR A 44 -6.71 -2.62 4.47
CA THR A 44 -6.28 -3.53 5.55
C THR A 44 -5.38 -4.63 5.04
N VAL A 45 -4.62 -5.25 5.95
CA VAL A 45 -3.77 -6.41 5.63
C VAL A 45 -4.60 -7.57 5.05
N VAL A 46 -5.83 -7.75 5.52
CA VAL A 46 -6.75 -8.80 5.06
C VAL A 46 -7.17 -8.56 3.61
N GLU A 47 -7.50 -7.31 3.26
CA GLU A 47 -7.86 -6.97 1.88
C GLU A 47 -6.66 -7.08 0.94
N LEU A 48 -5.48 -6.63 1.38
CA LEU A 48 -4.24 -6.81 0.63
C LEU A 48 -3.92 -8.30 0.38
N ALA A 49 -4.16 -9.16 1.37
CA ALA A 49 -3.98 -10.60 1.22
C ALA A 49 -4.87 -11.19 0.13
N GLY A 50 -6.14 -10.76 0.07
CA GLY A 50 -7.08 -11.17 -0.96
C GLY A 50 -6.77 -10.63 -2.35
N ILE A 51 -6.27 -9.39 -2.47
CA ILE A 51 -5.94 -8.78 -3.76
C ILE A 51 -4.65 -9.37 -4.35
N VAL A 52 -3.64 -9.57 -3.51
CA VAL A 52 -2.31 -10.06 -3.93
C VAL A 52 -2.26 -11.59 -3.97
N ASP A 53 -3.30 -12.26 -3.47
CA ASP A 53 -3.42 -13.72 -3.34
C ASP A 53 -2.26 -14.34 -2.54
N ILE A 54 -1.89 -13.69 -1.43
CA ILE A 54 -0.86 -14.21 -0.51
C ILE A 54 -1.32 -14.13 0.94
N SER A 55 -0.78 -15.01 1.78
CA SER A 55 -1.15 -15.06 3.20
C SER A 55 -0.90 -13.72 3.90
N GLU A 56 -1.77 -13.35 4.84
CA GLU A 56 -1.64 -12.12 5.65
C GLU A 56 -0.26 -11.98 6.31
N ARG A 57 0.33 -13.11 6.74
CA ARG A 57 1.70 -13.14 7.26
C ARG A 57 2.70 -12.59 6.23
N LYS A 58 2.62 -13.03 4.98
CA LYS A 58 3.48 -12.56 3.88
C LYS A 58 3.19 -11.09 3.57
N ILE A 59 1.93 -10.63 3.63
CA ILE A 59 1.60 -9.21 3.47
C ILE A 59 2.29 -8.38 4.56
N LYS A 60 2.19 -8.77 5.83
CA LYS A 60 2.85 -8.06 6.94
C LYS A 60 4.36 -7.99 6.75
N GLU A 61 4.99 -9.09 6.32
CA GLU A 61 6.42 -9.09 6.01
C GLU A 61 6.77 -8.16 4.84
N ASN A 62 5.97 -8.13 3.78
CA ASN A 62 6.19 -7.23 2.66
C ASN A 62 5.99 -5.76 3.05
N ILE A 63 4.95 -5.44 3.81
CA ILE A 63 4.73 -4.10 4.37
C ILE A 63 5.93 -3.68 5.23
N ARG A 64 6.46 -4.58 6.06
CA ARG A 64 7.66 -4.30 6.86
C ARG A 64 8.86 -3.98 5.97
N LYS A 65 9.13 -4.80 4.95
CA LYS A 65 10.21 -4.57 3.98
C LYS A 65 10.04 -3.25 3.23
N LEU A 66 8.82 -2.92 2.80
CA LEU A 66 8.51 -1.66 2.13
C LEU A 66 8.72 -0.45 3.05
N LYS A 67 8.36 -0.59 4.33
CA LYS A 67 8.61 0.43 5.36
C LYS A 67 10.11 0.59 5.64
N GLU A 68 10.86 -0.52 5.74
CA GLU A 68 12.32 -0.53 5.91
C GLU A 68 13.04 0.11 4.70
N LYS A 69 12.47 -0.04 3.50
CA LYS A 69 12.94 0.63 2.27
C LYS A 69 12.52 2.10 2.16
N GLY A 70 11.74 2.63 3.11
CA GLY A 70 11.22 3.99 3.07
C GLY A 70 10.07 4.21 2.08
N LEU A 71 9.55 3.16 1.44
CA LEU A 71 8.54 3.26 0.37
C LEU A 71 7.12 3.49 0.88
N ILE A 72 6.82 3.07 2.12
CA ILE A 72 5.52 3.31 2.76
C ILE A 72 5.69 3.71 4.22
N LYS A 73 4.77 4.52 4.70
CA LYS A 73 4.66 4.89 6.12
C LYS A 73 3.20 4.88 6.55
N ARG A 74 2.96 4.62 7.84
CA ARG A 74 1.62 4.78 8.43
C ARG A 74 1.53 6.16 9.06
N ILE A 75 0.61 6.99 8.60
CA ILE A 75 0.38 8.35 9.11
C ILE A 75 -0.97 8.42 9.83
N GLY A 76 -0.97 9.06 11.01
CA GLY A 76 -2.18 9.38 11.76
C GLY A 76 -2.36 8.62 13.07
N PRO A 77 -3.44 8.91 13.81
CA PRO A 77 -3.67 8.41 15.17
C PRO A 77 -3.91 6.90 15.22
N ASP A 78 -3.69 6.26 16.37
CA ASP A 78 -3.87 4.81 16.58
C ASP A 78 -5.19 4.26 15.98
N LYS A 79 -6.29 5.02 16.14
CA LYS A 79 -7.64 4.67 15.70
C LYS A 79 -8.08 5.27 14.36
N GLY A 80 -7.15 5.75 13.52
CA GLY A 80 -7.50 6.35 12.23
C GLY A 80 -6.36 6.53 11.24
N GLY A 81 -5.17 6.00 11.55
CA GLY A 81 -4.02 6.10 10.68
C GLY A 81 -4.24 5.36 9.36
N HIS A 82 -3.73 5.96 8.28
CA HIS A 82 -3.73 5.42 6.93
C HIS A 82 -2.29 5.12 6.48
N TRP A 83 -2.16 4.32 5.45
CA TRP A 83 -0.91 4.04 4.76
C TRP A 83 -0.68 5.10 3.68
N GLU A 84 0.51 5.67 3.65
CA GLU A 84 0.95 6.64 2.64
C GLU A 84 2.21 6.10 1.95
N VAL A 85 2.23 6.15 0.63
CA VAL A 85 3.40 5.80 -0.17
C VAL A 85 4.34 7.01 -0.20
N VAL A 86 5.57 6.81 0.24
CA VAL A 86 6.62 7.83 0.32
C VAL A 86 7.68 7.43 -0.69
N ILE A 87 7.58 7.96 -1.90
CA ILE A 87 8.60 7.75 -2.92
C ILE A 87 9.50 8.98 -2.79
N GLU A 88 10.54 8.89 -1.96
CA GLU A 88 11.57 9.92 -1.96
C GLU A 88 12.32 9.86 -3.31
N HIS A 89 12.52 11.05 -3.91
CA HIS A 89 13.32 11.24 -5.13
C HIS A 89 14.81 11.03 -4.85
#